data_AF-A0A8X6H2C7-F1
#
_entry.id   AF-A0A8X6H2C7-F1
#
_cell.length_a   1.000
_cell.length_b   1.000
_cell.length_c   1.000
_cell.angle_alpha   90.00
_cell.angle_beta   90.00
_cell.angle_gamma   90.00
#
_symmetry.space_group_name_H-M   'P 1'
#
loop_
_entity.id
_entity.type
_entity.pdbx_description
1 polymer ?
#
loop_
_entity_poly.entity_id
_entity_poly.type
_entity_poly.pdbx_seq_one_letter_code
_entity_poly.pdbx_strand_id
1 'polypeptide(L)'
;MQMYVNFQKYDLKHPNNCEANFIDIYEETLSDDTRMAQFCGTATEPQKSNGNLVYVRYFAQGEAIRDAKFQIVYTAFRESDKCVDNEFSCDDGTCIDKSLKCNKMYNCKYRYDEDAALCTPVWPSKYWARKRK
;
A
#
# COMPACT_ATOMS: atom_id res chain seq x y z
N MET A 1 15.14 -6.50 6.69
CA MET A 1 13.67 -6.59 6.51
C MET A 1 13.20 -5.20 6.15
N GLN A 2 12.42 -5.07 5.09
CA GLN A 2 12.06 -3.80 4.47
C GLN A 2 10.55 -3.59 4.50
N MET A 3 10.13 -2.35 4.28
CA MET A 3 8.73 -1.97 4.26
C MET A 3 8.35 -1.33 2.94
N TYR A 4 7.20 -1.75 2.41
CA TYR A 4 6.51 -1.03 1.36
C TYR A 4 5.47 -0.11 1.98
N VAL A 5 5.41 1.11 1.47
CA VAL A 5 4.36 2.08 1.78
C VAL A 5 3.55 2.31 0.51
N ASN A 6 2.25 2.05 0.58
CA ASN A 6 1.36 2.17 -0.56
C ASN A 6 0.10 2.97 -0.19
N PHE A 7 -0.41 3.75 -1.13
CA PHE A 7 -1.67 4.46 -0.96
C PHE A 7 -2.81 3.67 -1.59
N GLN A 8 -3.74 3.19 -0.77
CA GLN A 8 -5.02 2.65 -1.29
C GLN A 8 -5.94 3.77 -1.75
N LYS A 9 -5.89 4.90 -1.05
CA LYS A 9 -6.64 6.12 -1.36
C LYS A 9 -5.70 7.30 -1.17
N TYR A 10 -5.83 8.28 -2.03
CA TYR A 10 -5.05 9.50 -1.96
C TYR A 10 -5.84 10.61 -2.62
N ASP A 11 -6.21 11.61 -1.83
CA ASP A 11 -6.92 12.81 -2.25
C ASP A 11 -6.55 13.94 -1.28
N LEU A 12 -5.88 14.96 -1.81
CA LEU A 12 -5.49 16.15 -1.06
C LEU A 12 -6.43 17.31 -1.42
N LYS A 13 -6.68 18.21 -0.48
CA LYS A 13 -7.58 19.35 -0.69
C LYS A 13 -7.09 20.30 -1.78
N HIS A 14 -5.78 20.54 -1.85
CA HIS A 14 -5.14 21.40 -2.84
C HIS A 14 -4.03 20.64 -3.60
N PRO A 15 -4.39 19.80 -4.59
CA PRO A 15 -3.40 19.10 -5.39
C PRO A 15 -2.47 20.09 -6.12
N ASN A 16 -1.20 19.73 -6.23
CA ASN A 16 -0.10 20.52 -6.80
C ASN A 16 0.24 21.82 -6.04
N ASN A 17 -0.39 22.09 -4.89
CA ASN A 17 0.01 23.17 -3.99
C ASN A 17 0.72 22.60 -2.75
N CYS A 18 2.02 22.37 -2.91
CA CYS A 18 2.87 21.75 -1.89
C CYS A 18 3.18 22.70 -0.70
N GLU A 19 2.79 23.97 -0.77
CA GLU A 19 2.84 24.87 0.39
C GLU A 19 1.58 24.75 1.25
N ALA A 20 0.45 24.34 0.65
CA ALA A 20 -0.83 24.20 1.35
C ALA A 20 -1.03 22.81 1.99
N ASN A 21 -0.63 21.74 1.29
CA ASN A 21 -0.67 20.38 1.81
C ASN A 21 0.34 19.45 1.13
N PHE A 22 0.88 18.49 1.87
CA PHE A 22 1.68 17.39 1.32
C PHE A 22 1.77 16.24 2.33
N ILE A 23 2.12 15.06 1.82
CA ILE A 23 2.51 13.90 2.62
C ILE A 23 3.96 13.58 2.30
N ASP A 24 4.83 13.65 3.30
CA ASP A 24 6.19 13.16 3.20
C ASP A 24 6.31 11.74 3.73
N ILE A 25 7.22 10.99 3.13
CA ILE A 25 7.68 9.69 3.61
C ILE A 25 9.18 9.79 3.89
N TYR A 26 9.60 9.37 5.07
CA TYR A 26 10.99 9.36 5.49
C TYR A 26 11.43 7.97 5.93
N GLU A 27 12.73 7.73 5.79
CA GLU A 27 13.42 6.61 6.42
C GLU A 27 14.23 7.11 7.63
N GLU A 28 14.42 6.27 8.65
CA GLU A 28 15.30 6.48 9.83
C GLU A 28 15.02 7.70 10.73
N THR A 29 14.98 8.91 10.17
CA THR A 29 14.77 10.19 10.84
C THR A 29 13.76 11.06 10.06
N LEU A 30 13.28 12.15 10.66
CA LEU A 30 12.44 13.14 9.98
C LEU A 30 13.26 14.26 9.31
N SER A 31 14.52 13.99 8.96
CA SER A 31 15.39 14.94 8.26
C SER A 31 15.10 14.94 6.76
N ASP A 32 15.26 16.10 6.13
CA ASP A 32 15.15 16.23 4.68
C ASP A 32 16.15 15.33 3.92
N ASP A 33 17.31 15.05 4.53
CA ASP A 33 18.33 14.14 3.98
C ASP A 33 17.85 12.69 3.89
N THR A 34 16.88 12.29 4.73
CA THR A 34 16.32 10.94 4.76
C THR A 34 14.89 10.90 4.20
N ARG A 35 14.45 11.97 3.52
CA ARG A 35 13.15 12.03 2.85
C ARG A 35 13.17 11.14 1.61
N MET A 36 12.37 10.09 1.64
CA MET A 36 12.22 9.15 0.53
C MET A 36 11.34 9.74 -0.58
N ALA A 37 10.24 10.40 -0.19
CA ALA A 37 9.29 10.98 -1.14
C ALA A 37 8.47 12.12 -0.51
N GLN A 38 7.97 13.01 -1.36
CA GLN A 38 6.98 14.02 -1.02
C GLN A 38 5.84 13.97 -2.04
N PHE A 39 4.61 13.82 -1.55
CA PHE A 39 3.40 13.77 -2.36
C PHE A 39 2.52 14.99 -2.09
N CYS A 40 2.41 15.86 -3.09
CA CYS A 40 1.43 16.96 -3.12
C CYS A 40 0.58 16.95 -4.39
N GLY A 41 0.89 16.09 -5.37
CA GLY A 41 0.19 16.02 -6.66
C GLY A 41 -1.16 15.29 -6.57
N THR A 42 -1.64 14.80 -7.71
CA THR A 42 -2.87 14.00 -7.84
C THR A 42 -2.62 12.48 -7.89
N ALA A 43 -1.36 12.07 -7.97
CA ALA A 43 -0.94 10.68 -8.05
C ALA A 43 0.13 10.38 -7.00
N THR A 44 0.27 9.09 -6.68
CA THR A 44 1.28 8.54 -5.77
C THR A 44 1.86 7.28 -6.37
N GLU A 45 3.04 6.90 -5.89
CA GLU A 45 3.67 5.62 -6.20
C GLU A 45 4.12 4.91 -4.91
N PRO A 46 4.09 3.56 -4.88
CA PRO A 46 4.57 2.79 -3.75
C PRO A 46 6.05 3.10 -3.45
N GLN A 47 6.36 3.31 -2.17
CA GLN A 47 7.73 3.59 -1.70
C GLN A 47 8.29 2.38 -0.97
N LYS A 48 9.57 2.09 -1.22
CA LYS A 48 10.29 0.95 -0.65
C LYS A 48 11.38 1.47 0.27
N SER A 49 11.35 1.09 1.55
CA SER A 49 12.44 1.41 2.47
C SER A 49 13.60 0.42 2.32
N ASN A 50 14.76 0.81 2.83
CA ASN A 50 15.94 -0.04 3.00
C ASN A 50 15.92 -0.79 4.36
N GLY A 51 15.21 -0.25 5.35
CA GLY A 51 15.06 -0.78 6.70
C GLY A 51 13.61 -1.07 7.09
N ASN A 52 13.41 -1.41 8.36
CA ASN A 52 12.11 -1.77 8.93
C ASN A 52 11.41 -0.59 9.62
N LEU A 53 11.83 0.65 9.33
CA LEU A 53 11.33 1.85 9.96
C LEU A 53 11.05 2.92 8.91
N VAL A 54 9.82 3.41 8.91
CA VAL A 54 9.36 4.46 8.02
C VAL A 54 8.53 5.45 8.83
N TYR A 55 8.69 6.74 8.54
CA TYR A 55 7.85 7.79 9.08
C TYR A 55 7.02 8.42 7.99
N VAL A 56 5.77 8.74 8.31
CA VAL A 56 4.89 9.50 7.43
C VAL A 56 4.47 10.78 8.12
N ARG A 57 4.69 11.90 7.44
CA ARG A 57 4.33 13.24 7.91
C ARG A 57 3.31 13.83 6.95
N TYR A 58 2.08 14.03 7.44
CA TYR A 58 1.10 14.85 6.74
C TYR A 58 1.22 16.29 7.22
N PHE A 59 1.39 17.21 6.28
CA PHE A 59 1.37 18.64 6.52
C PHE A 59 0.17 19.27 5.81
N ALA A 60 -0.50 20.20 6.48
CA ALA A 60 -1.60 20.95 5.91
C ALA A 60 -1.81 22.30 6.60
N GLN A 61 -2.30 23.27 5.84
CA GLN A 61 -2.69 24.60 6.33
C GLN A 61 -4.16 24.91 5.98
N GLY A 62 -4.80 25.75 6.80
CA GLY A 62 -6.15 26.25 6.54
C GLY A 62 -7.19 25.13 6.39
N GLU A 63 -7.96 25.18 5.30
CA GLU A 63 -9.02 24.19 5.03
C GLU A 63 -8.49 22.79 4.73
N ALA A 64 -7.25 22.65 4.26
CA ALA A 64 -6.67 21.35 3.91
C ALA A 64 -6.51 20.41 5.12
N ILE A 65 -6.50 20.95 6.34
CA ILE A 65 -6.38 20.18 7.58
C ILE A 65 -7.55 19.17 7.73
N ARG A 66 -8.74 19.51 7.23
CA ARG A 66 -9.96 18.71 7.48
C ARG A 66 -10.41 17.85 6.30
N ASP A 67 -9.99 18.21 5.09
CA ASP A 67 -10.60 17.67 3.86
C ASP A 67 -9.76 16.62 3.13
N ALA A 68 -8.51 16.37 3.55
CA ALA A 68 -7.70 15.32 2.94
C ALA A 68 -8.23 13.91 3.26
N LYS A 69 -8.25 13.06 2.25
CA LYS A 69 -8.72 11.67 2.34
C LYS A 69 -7.66 10.75 1.77
N PHE A 70 -6.88 10.14 2.64
CA PHE A 70 -5.88 9.16 2.25
C PHE A 70 -5.92 7.93 3.14
N GLN A 71 -5.51 6.80 2.58
CA GLN A 71 -5.38 5.54 3.29
C GLN A 71 -4.05 4.91 2.87
N ILE A 72 -3.15 4.75 3.84
CA ILE A 72 -1.82 4.22 3.63
C ILE A 72 -1.75 2.80 4.19
N VAL A 73 -1.13 1.89 3.44
CA VAL A 73 -0.82 0.53 3.84
C VAL A 73 0.68 0.39 3.96
N TYR A 74 1.10 -0.15 5.10
CA TYR A 74 2.49 -0.52 5.35
C TYR A 74 2.59 -2.03 5.31
N THR A 75 3.53 -2.54 4.52
CA THR A 75 3.72 -3.98 4.31
C THR A 75 5.16 -4.33 4.60
N ALA A 76 5.40 -5.16 5.61
CA ALA A 76 6.69 -5.79 5.78
C ALA A 76 6.86 -6.88 4.71
N PHE A 77 8.00 -6.90 4.04
CA PHE A 77 8.30 -7.92 3.03
C PHE A 77 9.74 -8.43 3.17
N ARG A 78 9.98 -9.56 2.54
CA ARG A 78 11.29 -10.19 2.39
C ARG A 78 11.63 -10.32 0.91
N GLU A 79 12.85 -9.96 0.54
CA GLU A 79 13.36 -10.17 -0.83
C GLU A 79 13.93 -11.58 -0.95
N SER A 80 13.36 -12.38 -1.84
CA SER A 80 13.76 -13.77 -2.06
C SER A 80 13.06 -14.35 -3.27
N ASP A 81 13.81 -15.10 -4.08
CA ASP A 81 13.24 -15.88 -5.19
C ASP A 81 12.34 -17.04 -4.72
N LYS A 82 12.47 -17.43 -3.44
CA LYS A 82 11.68 -18.50 -2.82
C LYS A 82 11.01 -18.00 -1.54
N CYS A 83 9.69 -17.93 -1.55
CA CYS A 83 8.89 -17.67 -0.35
C CYS A 83 8.75 -18.94 0.48
N VAL A 84 8.64 -18.79 1.81
CA VAL A 84 8.39 -19.94 2.71
C VAL A 84 6.89 -20.25 2.78
N ASP A 85 6.51 -21.39 3.38
CA ASP A 85 5.13 -21.90 3.38
C ASP A 85 4.06 -20.93 3.92
N ASN A 86 4.47 -20.05 4.84
CA ASN A 86 3.64 -19.03 5.48
C ASN A 86 3.66 -17.67 4.78
N GLU A 87 4.32 -17.57 3.63
CA GLU A 87 4.39 -16.36 2.82
C GLU A 87 3.65 -16.52 1.49
N PHE A 88 3.31 -15.39 0.87
CA PHE A 88 2.78 -15.27 -0.47
C PHE A 88 3.80 -14.54 -1.36
N SER A 89 3.99 -15.01 -2.59
CA SER A 89 4.88 -14.39 -3.57
C SER A 89 4.15 -13.32 -4.38
N CYS A 90 4.71 -12.12 -4.43
CA CYS A 90 4.19 -11.01 -5.24
C CYS A 90 4.61 -11.07 -6.72
N ASP A 91 5.28 -12.15 -7.15
CA ASP A 91 5.80 -12.35 -8.52
C ASP A 91 6.80 -11.28 -9.00
N ASP A 92 7.41 -10.55 -8.06
CA ASP A 92 8.39 -9.49 -8.31
C ASP A 92 9.69 -9.68 -7.50
N GLY A 93 9.92 -10.89 -6.98
CA GLY A 93 11.02 -11.21 -6.07
C GLY A 93 10.77 -10.81 -4.61
N THR A 94 9.55 -10.39 -4.27
CA THR A 94 9.15 -10.10 -2.89
C THR A 94 8.14 -11.09 -2.33
N CYS A 95 8.30 -11.38 -1.04
CA CYS A 95 7.45 -12.26 -0.26
C CYS A 95 6.80 -11.47 0.87
N ILE A 96 5.48 -11.61 1.00
CA ILE A 96 4.68 -11.00 2.07
C ILE A 96 4.03 -12.10 2.92
N ASP A 97 3.51 -11.76 4.09
CA ASP A 97 2.78 -12.73 4.91
C ASP A 97 1.54 -13.25 4.16
N LYS A 98 1.29 -14.56 4.22
CA LYS A 98 0.19 -15.20 3.49
C LYS A 98 -1.20 -14.72 3.93
N SER A 99 -1.35 -14.22 5.16
CA SER A 99 -2.59 -13.60 5.65
C SER A 99 -2.94 -12.29 4.94
N LEU A 100 -1.97 -11.69 4.24
CA LEU A 100 -2.17 -10.46 3.48
C LEU A 100 -2.79 -10.71 2.10
N LYS A 101 -2.86 -11.96 1.64
CA LYS A 101 -3.48 -12.30 0.38
C LYS A 101 -5.01 -12.20 0.49
N CYS A 102 -5.66 -11.54 -0.47
CA CYS A 102 -7.11 -11.40 -0.57
C CYS A 102 -7.80 -10.76 0.65
N ASN A 103 -7.11 -9.82 1.31
CA ASN A 103 -7.59 -9.06 2.46
C ASN A 103 -8.15 -7.67 2.08
N LYS A 104 -8.27 -7.36 0.78
CA LYS A 104 -8.70 -6.07 0.20
C LYS A 104 -7.70 -4.94 0.41
N MET A 105 -6.46 -5.25 0.75
CA MET A 105 -5.38 -4.30 0.87
C MET A 105 -4.30 -4.59 -0.15
N TYR A 106 -3.87 -3.56 -0.86
CA TYR A 106 -2.79 -3.70 -1.84
C TYR A 106 -1.43 -3.71 -1.16
N ASN A 107 -0.99 -4.89 -0.76
CA ASN A 107 0.28 -5.13 -0.08
C ASN A 107 1.43 -5.34 -1.08
N CYS A 108 1.19 -6.01 -2.23
CA CYS A 108 2.19 -6.13 -3.29
C CYS A 108 2.28 -4.85 -4.13
N LYS A 109 3.46 -4.57 -4.68
CA LYS A 109 3.70 -3.42 -5.59
C LYS A 109 2.72 -3.39 -6.77
N TYR A 110 2.48 -4.55 -7.37
CA TYR A 110 1.59 -4.73 -8.51
C TYR A 110 0.23 -5.32 -8.13
N ARG A 111 -0.11 -5.35 -6.84
CA ARG A 111 -1.43 -5.76 -6.31
C ARG A 111 -1.81 -7.23 -6.58
N TYR A 112 -0.83 -8.08 -6.91
CA TYR A 112 -1.04 -9.51 -7.17
C TYR A 112 -1.68 -10.27 -5.99
N ASP A 113 -1.47 -9.78 -4.77
CA ASP A 113 -2.11 -10.29 -3.56
C ASP A 113 -3.64 -10.18 -3.58
N GLU A 114 -4.20 -9.28 -4.38
CA GLU A 114 -5.63 -9.02 -4.53
C GLU A 114 -6.15 -9.37 -5.94
N ASP A 115 -5.37 -10.06 -6.76
CA ASP A 115 -5.79 -10.47 -8.10
C ASP A 115 -6.97 -11.46 -8.01
N ALA A 116 -8.06 -11.17 -8.71
CA ALA A 116 -9.26 -12.01 -8.74
C ALA A 116 -9.01 -13.44 -9.25
N ALA A 117 -8.00 -13.65 -10.10
CA ALA A 117 -7.61 -14.98 -10.56
C ALA A 117 -6.93 -15.82 -9.45
N LEU A 118 -6.25 -15.15 -8.51
CA LEU A 118 -5.55 -15.77 -7.39
C LEU A 118 -6.40 -15.81 -6.11
N CYS A 119 -7.36 -14.90 -6.01
CA CYS A 119 -8.38 -14.83 -4.98
C CYS A 119 -9.59 -15.63 -5.41
N THR A 120 -9.55 -16.95 -5.16
CA THR A 120 -10.74 -17.77 -5.33
C THR A 120 -11.84 -17.20 -4.43
N PRO A 121 -13.04 -16.89 -4.96
CA PRO A 121 -14.17 -16.68 -4.08
C PRO A 121 -14.35 -17.97 -3.30
N VAL A 122 -14.45 -17.89 -1.97
CA VAL A 122 -15.05 -18.98 -1.20
C VAL A 122 -16.49 -19.07 -1.68
N TRP A 123 -16.72 -19.78 -2.77
CA TRP A 123 -18.06 -20.13 -3.20
C TRP A 123 -18.56 -21.12 -2.17
N PRO A 124 -19.72 -20.89 -1.51
CA PRO A 124 -20.29 -21.90 -0.66
C PRO A 124 -20.56 -23.13 -1.54
N SER A 125 -19.99 -24.25 -1.11
CA SER A 125 -20.20 -25.59 -1.63
C SER A 125 -21.59 -25.79 -2.29
N LYS A 126 -21.60 -26.02 -3.60
CA LYS A 126 -22.48 -26.97 -4.32
C LYS A 126 -24.03 -26.88 -4.17
N TYR A 127 -24.69 -25.75 -3.90
CA TYR A 127 -26.17 -25.79 -3.76
C TYR A 127 -27.07 -24.76 -4.48
N TRP A 128 -26.57 -23.84 -5.32
CA TRP A 128 -27.47 -22.86 -6.00
C TRP A 128 -27.33 -22.73 -7.51
N ALA A 129 -26.95 -23.79 -8.22
CA ALA A 129 -27.35 -23.92 -9.62
C ALA A 129 -28.82 -24.39 -9.70
N ARG A 130 -29.74 -23.63 -9.10
CA ARG A 130 -31.18 -23.84 -9.32
C ARG A 130 -31.45 -23.34 -10.74
N LYS A 131 -31.61 -24.33 -11.62
CA LYS A 131 -31.97 -24.25 -13.04
C LYS A 131 -32.76 -22.97 -13.34
N ARG A 132 -32.18 -22.10 -14.17
CA ARG A 132 -32.96 -21.23 -15.05
C ARG A 132 -33.83 -22.15 -15.91
N LYS A 133 -35.11 -22.22 -15.57
CA LYS A 133 -36.21 -22.59 -16.46
C LYS A 133 -37.24 -21.47 -16.34
#